data_AF-A0A271JB28-F1
#
_entry.id   AF-A0A271JB28-F1
#
_cell.length_a   1.000
_cell.length_b   1.000
_cell.length_c   1.000
_cell.angle_alpha   90.00
_cell.angle_beta   90.00
_cell.angle_gamma   90.00
#
_symmetry.space_group_name_H-M   'P 1'
#
loop_
_entity.id
_entity.type
_entity.pdbx_description
1 polymer ?
#
loop_
_entity_poly.entity_id
_entity_poly.type
_entity_poly.pdbx_seq_one_letter_code
_entity_poly.pdbx_strand_id
1 'polypeptide(L)'
;MSALRTAATGLALLLLALVGASPSAQPSTAALALDAPLGDGPVYRVEIDGMIDNALAAYVLRALSDAEADSASVVIFQIDTFGGLLDAADEIRKAILSSPVPTVAVIDRNAASAGALIAYANDKIVMVPGASMGAATAVNQTGEYAPEKIQSYTRGLMRATAEATGRDPQIAEAMVDETIDIPGVSPEGTLLTVSTDEALRLGIADAALPSADAVVAALGAAENPQEDHAATRAEQVLRFLGSPVLASLLLMMMMGGLYFEIQTPGVGFAGAVALVGAALFFAPHYLLGLVESWEIALFAVGVGLLLVEVFVTPGFGVFGIGGLVLVLGALLVALIPNVGFDFPSDGEIARATTTLAAALVLLVLFTVSLSKVLPRSERLNRLVLVPDLSAASGYTSADTAEDLVGQTGLALTGLRPSGTAEIDGRRVDVVSEGPFVDAGASVEVVRSRGAVVVVRAVS
;
A
#
# COMPACT_ATOMS: atom_id res chain seq x y z
N MET A 1 16.01 8.51 -82.79
CA MET A 1 15.90 8.61 -81.31
C MET A 1 14.80 7.74 -80.70
N SER A 2 14.04 6.93 -81.45
CA SER A 2 13.04 6.01 -80.88
C SER A 2 13.57 4.61 -80.55
N ALA A 3 14.57 4.10 -81.29
CA ALA A 3 15.11 2.76 -81.09
C ALA A 3 15.96 2.59 -79.80
N LEU A 4 16.55 3.68 -79.28
CA LEU A 4 17.31 3.63 -78.02
C LEU A 4 16.41 3.66 -76.77
N ARG A 5 15.17 4.16 -76.88
CA ARG A 5 14.24 4.26 -75.75
C ARG A 5 13.52 2.94 -75.47
N THR A 6 13.30 2.12 -76.48
CA THR A 6 12.69 0.77 -76.35
C THR A 6 13.68 -0.27 -75.81
N ALA A 7 14.97 -0.15 -76.10
CA ALA A 7 16.00 -1.02 -75.52
C ALA A 7 16.22 -0.76 -74.01
N ALA A 8 16.15 0.50 -73.58
CA ALA A 8 16.32 0.88 -72.18
C ALA A 8 15.13 0.46 -71.29
N THR A 9 13.91 0.43 -71.84
CA THR A 9 12.71 -0.03 -71.12
C THR A 9 12.65 -1.55 -70.99
N GLY A 10 13.13 -2.29 -72.00
CA GLY A 10 13.25 -3.76 -71.93
C GLY A 10 14.29 -4.24 -70.92
N LEU A 11 15.42 -3.53 -70.79
CA LEU A 11 16.48 -3.90 -69.84
C LEU A 11 16.12 -3.55 -68.38
N ALA A 12 15.35 -2.47 -68.16
CA ALA A 12 14.84 -2.11 -66.83
C ALA A 12 13.78 -3.11 -66.31
N LEU A 13 12.96 -3.67 -67.21
CA LEU A 13 11.99 -4.72 -66.86
C LEU A 13 12.66 -6.09 -66.61
N LEU A 14 13.78 -6.39 -67.28
CA LEU A 14 14.56 -7.60 -67.01
C LEU A 14 15.34 -7.50 -65.69
N LEU A 15 15.81 -6.31 -65.30
CA LEU A 15 16.50 -6.09 -64.03
C LEU A 15 15.54 -6.04 -62.82
N LEU A 16 14.26 -5.67 -63.01
CA LEU A 16 13.24 -5.80 -61.96
C LEU A 16 12.75 -7.25 -61.76
N ALA A 17 12.90 -8.12 -62.75
CA ALA A 17 12.53 -9.54 -62.64
C ALA A 17 13.62 -10.42 -61.99
N LEU A 18 14.81 -9.86 -61.75
CA LEU A 18 15.97 -10.52 -61.13
C LEU A 18 16.22 -10.11 -59.67
N VAL A 19 15.37 -9.25 -59.10
CA VAL A 19 15.18 -9.20 -57.64
C VAL A 19 14.27 -10.38 -57.28
N GLY A 20 14.82 -11.58 -57.49
CA GLY A 20 14.23 -12.82 -57.06
C GLY A 20 14.07 -12.75 -55.55
N ALA A 21 12.86 -13.09 -55.11
CA ALA A 21 12.53 -13.31 -53.72
C ALA A 21 13.65 -14.08 -53.03
N SER A 22 14.39 -13.39 -52.16
CA SER A 22 15.03 -14.07 -51.03
C SER A 22 13.90 -14.86 -50.36
N PRO A 23 14.05 -16.17 -50.13
CA PRO A 23 13.10 -16.85 -49.26
C PRO A 23 13.19 -16.10 -47.93
N SER A 24 12.14 -15.35 -47.60
CA SER A 24 11.87 -15.00 -46.21
C SER A 24 11.89 -16.34 -45.50
N ALA A 25 12.96 -16.61 -44.75
CA ALA A 25 12.96 -17.70 -43.79
C ALA A 25 11.78 -17.38 -42.87
N GLN A 26 10.63 -17.99 -43.13
CA GLN A 26 9.65 -18.11 -42.07
C GLN A 26 10.41 -18.76 -40.93
N PRO A 27 10.40 -18.18 -39.72
CA PRO A 27 11.01 -18.83 -38.57
C PRO A 27 10.46 -20.25 -38.59
N SER A 28 11.35 -21.23 -38.62
CA SER A 28 10.94 -22.63 -38.63
C SER A 28 10.07 -22.80 -37.39
N THR A 29 8.77 -22.98 -37.59
CA THR A 29 7.86 -23.43 -36.55
C THR A 29 8.23 -24.87 -36.27
N ALA A 30 9.33 -25.07 -35.53
CA ALA A 30 9.49 -26.26 -34.75
C ALA A 30 8.21 -26.36 -33.93
N ALA A 31 7.42 -27.41 -34.16
CA ALA A 31 6.18 -27.62 -33.44
C ALA A 31 6.54 -27.63 -31.95
N LEU A 32 5.96 -26.70 -31.19
CA LEU A 32 6.11 -26.68 -29.74
C LEU A 32 5.34 -27.89 -29.22
N ALA A 33 6.05 -28.98 -28.94
CA ALA A 33 5.45 -30.22 -28.48
C ALA A 33 5.59 -30.34 -26.96
N LEU A 34 4.47 -30.55 -26.27
CA LEU A 34 4.47 -30.98 -24.88
C LEU A 34 4.72 -32.49 -24.81
N ASP A 35 5.29 -32.97 -23.70
CA ASP A 35 5.58 -34.40 -23.51
C ASP A 35 4.29 -35.25 -23.40
N ALA A 36 3.20 -34.62 -22.98
CA ALA A 36 1.86 -35.20 -22.95
C ALA A 36 0.97 -34.59 -24.05
N PRO A 37 0.09 -35.39 -24.69
CA PRO A 37 -0.91 -34.84 -25.60
C PRO A 37 -1.86 -33.92 -24.85
N LEU A 38 -2.19 -32.78 -25.46
CA LEU A 38 -3.15 -31.82 -24.91
C LEU A 38 -4.53 -32.48 -24.76
N GLY A 39 -5.13 -32.27 -23.59
CA GLY A 39 -6.53 -32.65 -23.35
C GLY A 39 -7.51 -31.72 -24.06
N ASP A 40 -8.79 -32.06 -24.00
CA ASP A 40 -9.89 -31.24 -24.56
C ASP A 40 -10.30 -30.06 -23.64
N GLY A 41 -9.66 -29.92 -22.47
CA GLY A 41 -9.95 -28.89 -21.48
C GLY A 41 -9.51 -27.47 -21.91
N PRO A 42 -9.91 -26.44 -21.16
CA PRO A 42 -9.56 -25.05 -21.48
C PRO A 42 -8.05 -24.80 -21.47
N VAL A 43 -7.60 -23.80 -22.22
CA VAL A 43 -6.26 -23.21 -22.13
C VAL A 43 -6.34 -22.04 -21.17
N TYR A 44 -5.65 -22.15 -20.05
CA TYR A 44 -5.60 -21.09 -19.04
C TYR A 44 -4.48 -20.11 -19.38
N ARG A 45 -4.79 -18.81 -19.45
CA ARG A 45 -3.82 -17.74 -19.68
C ARG A 45 -3.68 -16.90 -18.42
N VAL A 46 -2.49 -16.87 -17.86
CA VAL A 46 -2.21 -16.28 -16.55
C VAL A 46 -1.11 -15.23 -16.70
N GLU A 47 -1.35 -14.01 -16.22
CA GLU A 47 -0.39 -12.91 -16.31
C GLU A 47 0.51 -12.88 -15.07
N ILE A 48 1.84 -12.89 -15.29
CA ILE A 48 2.86 -12.61 -14.28
C ILE A 48 3.53 -11.30 -14.67
N ASP A 49 2.84 -10.19 -14.38
CA ASP A 49 3.26 -8.83 -14.70
C ASP A 49 3.68 -8.05 -13.45
N GLY A 50 4.77 -7.28 -13.58
CA GLY A 50 5.25 -6.38 -12.53
C GLY A 50 6.09 -7.07 -11.46
N MET A 51 6.02 -6.57 -10.22
CA MET A 51 6.84 -7.07 -9.11
C MET A 51 6.29 -8.41 -8.59
N ILE A 52 7.19 -9.37 -8.32
CA ILE A 52 6.82 -10.63 -7.68
C ILE A 52 6.67 -10.41 -6.17
N ASP A 53 5.44 -10.52 -5.67
CA ASP A 53 5.07 -10.39 -4.26
C ASP A 53 4.14 -11.53 -3.82
N ASN A 54 3.79 -11.57 -2.53
CA ASN A 54 2.91 -12.61 -1.97
C ASN A 54 1.51 -12.60 -2.59
N ALA A 55 1.03 -11.44 -3.06
CA ALA A 55 -0.27 -11.32 -3.70
C ALA A 55 -0.27 -11.93 -5.10
N LEU A 56 0.83 -11.76 -5.85
CA LEU A 56 1.04 -12.42 -7.13
C LEU A 56 1.21 -13.93 -6.96
N ALA A 57 1.94 -14.37 -5.94
CA ALA A 57 2.05 -15.79 -5.60
C ALA A 57 0.68 -16.41 -5.31
N ALA A 58 -0.13 -15.80 -4.44
CA ALA A 58 -1.48 -16.29 -4.13
C ALA A 58 -2.39 -16.35 -5.38
N TYR A 59 -2.29 -15.36 -6.27
CA TYR A 59 -3.00 -15.34 -7.54
C TYR A 59 -2.58 -16.50 -8.47
N VAL A 60 -1.28 -16.72 -8.66
CA VAL A 60 -0.75 -17.81 -9.50
C VAL A 60 -1.09 -19.18 -8.92
N LEU A 61 -0.98 -19.37 -7.60
CA LEU A 61 -1.36 -20.61 -6.93
C LEU A 61 -2.85 -20.92 -7.12
N ARG A 62 -3.73 -19.90 -7.06
CA ARG A 62 -5.15 -20.09 -7.36
C ARG A 62 -5.36 -20.43 -8.84
N ALA A 63 -4.69 -19.74 -9.76
CA ALA A 63 -4.81 -20.03 -11.19
C ALA A 63 -4.46 -21.48 -11.52
N LEU A 64 -3.41 -22.03 -10.90
CA LEU A 64 -3.06 -23.45 -11.03
C LEU A 64 -4.12 -24.37 -10.43
N SER A 65 -4.66 -24.02 -9.25
CA SER A 65 -5.73 -24.81 -8.61
C SER A 65 -7.03 -24.81 -9.42
N ASP A 66 -7.40 -23.68 -10.02
CA ASP A 66 -8.58 -23.55 -10.87
C ASP A 66 -8.38 -24.35 -12.18
N ALA A 67 -7.20 -24.23 -12.80
CA ALA A 67 -6.83 -24.99 -13.99
C ALA A 67 -6.87 -26.52 -13.75
N GLU A 68 -6.40 -26.98 -12.59
CA GLU A 68 -6.50 -28.40 -12.22
C GLU A 68 -7.97 -28.82 -12.04
N ALA A 69 -8.78 -28.03 -11.33
CA ALA A 69 -10.20 -28.32 -11.10
C ALA A 69 -11.00 -28.43 -12.41
N ASP A 70 -10.68 -27.57 -13.38
CA ASP A 70 -11.32 -27.54 -14.70
C ASP A 70 -10.72 -28.54 -15.69
N SER A 71 -9.73 -29.34 -15.25
CA SER A 71 -9.00 -30.27 -16.12
C SER A 71 -8.46 -29.58 -17.37
N ALA A 72 -7.87 -28.40 -17.18
CA ALA A 72 -7.27 -27.59 -18.23
C ALA A 72 -6.27 -28.40 -19.06
N SER A 73 -6.21 -28.08 -20.35
CA SER A 73 -5.28 -28.74 -21.28
C SER A 73 -3.84 -28.26 -21.06
N VAL A 74 -3.66 -26.97 -20.77
CA VAL A 74 -2.36 -26.32 -20.52
C VAL A 74 -2.56 -24.99 -19.81
N VAL A 75 -1.61 -24.61 -18.96
CA VAL A 75 -1.51 -23.26 -18.38
C VAL A 75 -0.38 -22.49 -19.07
N ILE A 76 -0.69 -21.33 -19.62
CA ILE A 76 0.26 -20.42 -20.26
C ILE A 76 0.48 -19.21 -19.35
N PHE A 77 1.69 -19.10 -18.80
CA PHE A 77 2.10 -17.94 -18.02
C PHE A 77 2.75 -16.90 -18.93
N GLN A 78 2.10 -15.74 -19.08
CA GLN A 78 2.71 -14.60 -19.76
C GLN A 78 3.54 -13.80 -18.75
N ILE A 79 4.86 -13.86 -18.89
CA ILE A 79 5.82 -13.31 -17.93
C ILE A 79 6.40 -12.00 -18.44
N ASP A 80 6.22 -10.94 -17.65
CA ASP A 80 6.90 -9.66 -17.80
C ASP A 80 7.25 -9.07 -16.43
N THR A 81 8.44 -9.36 -15.95
CA THR A 81 8.87 -8.99 -14.59
C THR A 81 10.35 -8.65 -14.51
N PHE A 82 10.66 -7.72 -13.61
CA PHE A 82 12.03 -7.42 -13.16
C PHE A 82 12.45 -8.23 -11.93
N GLY A 83 11.57 -9.06 -11.38
CA GLY A 83 11.80 -9.82 -10.16
C GLY A 83 10.98 -9.33 -8.96
N GLY A 84 11.40 -9.76 -7.77
CA GLY A 84 10.73 -9.45 -6.52
C GLY A 84 11.21 -10.35 -5.39
N LEU A 85 10.30 -10.72 -4.50
CA LEU A 85 10.59 -11.54 -3.33
C LEU A 85 11.00 -12.96 -3.74
N LEU A 86 12.17 -13.41 -3.27
CA LEU A 86 12.69 -14.75 -3.54
C LEU A 86 11.76 -15.85 -3.01
N ASP A 87 11.19 -15.67 -1.83
CA ASP A 87 10.30 -16.66 -1.20
C ASP A 87 9.00 -16.83 -1.99
N ALA A 88 8.38 -15.72 -2.41
CA ALA A 88 7.19 -15.75 -3.27
C ALA A 88 7.48 -16.44 -4.62
N ALA A 89 8.65 -16.18 -5.20
CA ALA A 89 9.08 -16.84 -6.43
C ALA A 89 9.31 -18.35 -6.25
N ASP A 90 9.89 -18.77 -5.11
CA ASP A 90 10.08 -20.18 -4.77
C ASP A 90 8.74 -20.89 -4.50
N GLU A 91 7.74 -20.22 -3.91
CA GLU A 91 6.37 -20.75 -3.79
C GLU A 91 5.73 -20.99 -5.16
N ILE A 92 5.77 -19.99 -6.05
CA ILE A 92 5.27 -20.13 -7.43
C ILE A 92 5.99 -21.29 -8.14
N ARG A 93 7.32 -21.32 -8.06
CA ARG A 93 8.16 -22.36 -8.66
C ARG A 93 7.77 -23.76 -8.18
N LYS A 94 7.59 -23.95 -6.86
CA LYS A 94 7.15 -25.24 -6.29
C LYS A 94 5.77 -25.63 -6.82
N ALA A 95 4.83 -24.68 -6.86
CA ALA A 95 3.48 -24.93 -7.35
C ALA A 95 3.49 -25.37 -8.82
N ILE A 96 4.25 -24.67 -9.68
CA ILE A 96 4.41 -25.02 -11.11
C ILE A 96 5.04 -26.41 -11.26
N LEU A 97 6.16 -26.71 -10.58
CA LEU A 97 6.82 -28.02 -10.66
C LEU A 97 5.94 -29.17 -10.16
N SER A 98 4.99 -28.90 -9.29
CA SER A 98 4.03 -29.89 -8.78
C SER A 98 2.73 -29.98 -9.58
N SER A 99 2.55 -29.10 -10.58
CA SER A 99 1.31 -29.01 -11.35
C SER A 99 1.08 -30.30 -12.14
N PRO A 100 -0.11 -30.92 -12.06
CA PRO A 100 -0.47 -32.02 -12.95
C PRO A 100 -0.87 -31.55 -14.35
N VAL A 101 -1.17 -30.25 -14.50
CA VAL A 101 -1.48 -29.62 -15.80
C VAL A 101 -0.17 -29.11 -16.42
N PRO A 102 0.10 -29.40 -17.71
CA PRO A 102 1.28 -28.89 -18.41
C PRO A 102 1.37 -27.37 -18.36
N THR A 103 2.57 -26.81 -18.20
CA THR A 103 2.78 -25.37 -18.10
C THR A 103 3.77 -24.82 -19.11
N VAL A 104 3.48 -23.63 -19.65
CA VAL A 104 4.32 -22.93 -20.62
C VAL A 104 4.58 -21.51 -20.16
N ALA A 105 5.84 -21.15 -19.98
CA ALA A 105 6.26 -19.76 -19.78
C ALA A 105 6.39 -19.06 -21.13
N VAL A 106 5.70 -17.95 -21.32
CA VAL A 106 5.85 -17.05 -22.46
C VAL A 106 6.48 -15.76 -21.98
N ILE A 107 7.76 -15.56 -22.30
CA ILE A 107 8.48 -14.35 -21.91
C ILE A 107 8.16 -13.28 -22.94
N ASP A 108 7.32 -12.31 -22.55
CA ASP A 108 6.83 -11.26 -23.45
C ASP A 108 7.89 -10.18 -23.67
N ARG A 109 8.38 -9.60 -22.57
CA ARG A 109 9.46 -8.61 -22.59
C ARG A 109 10.62 -9.01 -21.70
N ASN A 110 10.35 -9.36 -20.44
CA ASN A 110 11.41 -9.62 -19.49
C ASN A 110 11.08 -10.73 -18.48
N ALA A 111 12.06 -11.57 -18.18
CA ALA A 111 12.04 -12.48 -17.04
C ALA A 111 13.37 -12.38 -16.30
N ALA A 112 13.55 -11.26 -15.59
CA ALA A 112 14.76 -11.01 -14.80
C ALA A 112 14.60 -11.48 -13.35
N SER A 113 15.73 -11.76 -12.71
CA SER A 113 15.79 -12.12 -11.29
C SER A 113 14.90 -13.33 -10.97
N ALA A 114 14.00 -13.21 -9.99
CA ALA A 114 12.97 -14.20 -9.65
C ALA A 114 12.09 -14.63 -10.85
N GLY A 115 11.93 -13.80 -11.88
CA GLY A 115 11.22 -14.17 -13.11
C GLY A 115 11.91 -15.30 -13.88
N ALA A 116 13.25 -15.33 -13.89
CA ALA A 116 14.01 -16.41 -14.53
C ALA A 116 13.77 -17.74 -13.78
N LEU A 117 13.74 -17.72 -12.44
CA LEU A 117 13.45 -18.91 -11.64
C LEU A 117 12.06 -19.48 -11.94
N ILE A 118 11.04 -18.62 -12.05
CA ILE A 118 9.67 -19.02 -12.40
C ILE A 118 9.63 -19.57 -13.83
N ALA A 119 10.30 -18.91 -14.78
CA ALA A 119 10.37 -19.39 -16.17
C ALA A 119 10.98 -20.80 -16.25
N TYR A 120 12.11 -21.03 -15.56
CA TYR A 120 12.77 -22.34 -15.48
C TYR A 120 11.89 -23.43 -14.87
N ALA A 121 10.90 -23.10 -14.05
CA ALA A 121 10.00 -24.07 -13.44
C ALA A 121 9.02 -24.70 -14.43
N ASN A 122 8.80 -24.09 -15.60
CA ASN A 122 7.80 -24.52 -16.57
C ASN A 122 8.29 -25.67 -17.46
N ASP A 123 7.36 -26.49 -17.96
CA ASP A 123 7.69 -27.56 -18.91
C ASP A 123 8.32 -26.98 -20.18
N LYS A 124 7.73 -25.90 -20.71
CA LYS A 124 8.24 -25.19 -21.89
C LYS A 124 8.47 -23.71 -21.63
N ILE A 125 9.53 -23.18 -22.24
CA ILE A 125 9.83 -21.75 -22.26
C ILE A 125 9.78 -21.26 -23.71
N VAL A 126 8.91 -20.31 -23.97
CA VAL A 126 8.80 -19.61 -25.25
C VAL A 126 9.17 -18.16 -25.03
N MET A 127 10.02 -17.60 -25.89
CA MET A 127 10.42 -16.20 -25.80
C MET A 127 9.91 -15.43 -27.01
N VAL A 128 9.26 -14.29 -26.76
CA VAL A 128 8.92 -13.34 -27.82
C VAL A 128 10.20 -12.75 -28.41
N PRO A 129 10.30 -12.53 -29.74
CA PRO A 129 11.48 -11.90 -30.34
C PRO A 129 11.79 -10.54 -29.71
N GLY A 130 12.99 -10.40 -29.13
CA GLY A 130 13.42 -9.20 -28.42
C GLY A 130 13.20 -9.24 -26.90
N ALA A 131 12.68 -10.35 -26.37
CA ALA A 131 12.60 -10.58 -24.93
C ALA A 131 13.99 -10.88 -24.32
N SER A 132 14.07 -10.69 -23.01
CA SER A 132 15.27 -10.89 -22.20
C SER A 132 14.98 -11.77 -20.98
N MET A 133 15.94 -12.61 -20.58
CA MET A 133 15.83 -13.46 -19.38
C MET A 133 17.19 -13.63 -18.68
N GLY A 134 17.20 -13.71 -17.35
CA GLY A 134 18.42 -13.98 -16.57
C GLY A 134 18.62 -12.96 -15.43
N ALA A 135 19.88 -12.62 -15.13
CA ALA A 135 20.25 -11.74 -14.01
C ALA A 135 19.54 -12.13 -12.70
N ALA A 136 19.70 -13.40 -12.33
CA ALA A 136 19.04 -14.10 -11.23
C ALA A 136 19.70 -13.91 -9.85
N THR A 137 20.72 -13.05 -9.74
CA THR A 137 21.41 -12.79 -8.46
C THR A 137 20.48 -12.18 -7.42
N ALA A 138 20.56 -12.68 -6.19
CA ALA A 138 19.78 -12.12 -5.10
C ALA A 138 20.40 -10.78 -4.69
N VAL A 139 19.59 -9.72 -4.69
CA VAL A 139 20.00 -8.40 -4.21
C VAL A 139 19.07 -7.93 -3.12
N ASN A 140 19.58 -7.11 -2.22
CA ASN A 140 18.74 -6.37 -1.29
C ASN A 140 18.03 -5.23 -2.03
N GLN A 141 17.11 -4.55 -1.35
CA GLN A 141 16.33 -3.50 -1.99
C GLN A 141 17.15 -2.25 -2.41
N THR A 142 18.42 -2.14 -2.01
CA THR A 142 19.36 -1.09 -2.48
C THR A 142 20.19 -1.52 -3.69
N GLY A 143 19.98 -2.74 -4.19
CA GLY A 143 20.70 -3.31 -5.34
C GLY A 143 22.07 -3.88 -4.98
N GLU A 144 22.39 -4.00 -3.69
CA GLU A 144 23.62 -4.66 -3.25
C GLU A 144 23.42 -6.17 -3.18
N TYR A 145 24.47 -6.93 -3.44
CA TYR A 145 24.41 -8.38 -3.38
C TYR A 145 24.02 -8.87 -1.99
N ALA A 146 23.08 -9.83 -1.97
CA ALA A 146 22.71 -10.54 -0.76
C ALA A 146 23.92 -11.32 -0.20
N PRO A 147 23.94 -11.64 1.11
CA PRO A 147 25.00 -12.43 1.71
C PRO A 147 25.21 -13.78 1.01
N GLU A 148 26.43 -14.31 1.06
CA GLU A 148 26.82 -15.55 0.37
C GLU A 148 25.89 -16.73 0.70
N LYS A 149 25.33 -16.80 1.91
CA LYS A 149 24.33 -17.81 2.27
C LYS A 149 23.10 -17.78 1.35
N ILE A 150 22.58 -16.57 1.07
CA ILE A 150 21.43 -16.37 0.20
C ILE A 150 21.83 -16.59 -1.27
N GLN A 151 23.00 -16.13 -1.70
CA GLN A 151 23.49 -16.39 -3.07
C GLN A 151 23.64 -17.88 -3.34
N SER A 152 24.30 -18.60 -2.43
CA SER A 152 24.47 -20.03 -2.53
C SER A 152 23.15 -20.78 -2.53
N TYR A 153 22.15 -20.28 -1.81
CA TYR A 153 20.81 -20.84 -1.83
C TYR A 153 20.13 -20.60 -3.18
N THR A 154 20.17 -19.37 -3.71
CA THR A 154 19.59 -19.01 -5.02
C THR A 154 20.24 -19.79 -6.17
N ARG A 155 21.58 -19.97 -6.16
CA ARG A 155 22.28 -20.85 -7.11
C ARG A 155 21.76 -22.28 -7.05
N GLY A 156 21.63 -22.81 -5.83
CA GLY A 156 21.08 -24.15 -5.60
C GLY A 156 19.64 -24.31 -6.10
N LEU A 157 18.79 -23.29 -5.90
CA LEU A 157 17.42 -23.28 -6.41
C LEU A 157 17.37 -23.27 -7.94
N MET A 158 18.15 -22.41 -8.59
CA MET A 158 18.23 -22.34 -10.06
C MET A 158 18.72 -23.67 -10.63
N ARG A 159 19.80 -24.24 -10.06
CA ARG A 159 20.34 -25.54 -10.46
C ARG A 159 19.30 -26.65 -10.34
N ALA A 160 18.70 -26.80 -9.16
CA ALA A 160 17.73 -27.87 -8.89
C ALA A 160 16.48 -27.75 -9.78
N THR A 161 16.07 -26.53 -10.12
CA THR A 161 14.92 -26.28 -11.00
C THR A 161 15.25 -26.65 -12.44
N ALA A 162 16.43 -26.26 -12.93
CA ALA A 162 16.90 -26.67 -14.25
C ALA A 162 17.04 -28.20 -14.37
N GLU A 163 17.60 -28.86 -13.34
CA GLU A 163 17.68 -30.33 -13.26
C GLU A 163 16.28 -30.97 -13.35
N ALA A 164 15.30 -30.42 -12.63
CA ALA A 164 13.93 -30.94 -12.59
C ALA A 164 13.22 -30.83 -13.95
N THR A 165 13.51 -29.78 -14.73
CA THR A 165 12.89 -29.56 -16.05
C THR A 165 13.77 -30.00 -17.22
N GLY A 166 14.89 -30.70 -16.96
CA GLY A 166 15.80 -31.19 -18.01
C GLY A 166 16.58 -30.11 -18.76
N ARG A 167 16.78 -28.93 -18.16
CA ARG A 167 17.59 -27.83 -18.70
C ARG A 167 19.00 -27.87 -18.13
N ASP A 168 19.96 -27.24 -18.81
CA ASP A 168 21.36 -27.22 -18.37
C ASP A 168 21.51 -26.48 -17.02
N PRO A 169 21.88 -27.18 -15.93
CA PRO A 169 21.95 -26.56 -14.63
C PRO A 169 23.09 -25.55 -14.51
N GLN A 170 24.16 -25.69 -15.30
CA GLN A 170 25.29 -24.75 -15.29
C GLN A 170 24.88 -23.39 -15.86
N ILE A 171 24.04 -23.39 -16.91
CA ILE A 171 23.50 -22.16 -17.50
C ILE A 171 22.57 -21.44 -16.52
N ALA A 172 21.74 -22.21 -15.80
CA ALA A 172 20.87 -21.66 -14.76
C ALA A 172 21.66 -21.06 -13.60
N GLU A 173 22.75 -21.71 -13.15
CA GLU A 173 23.64 -21.16 -12.12
C GLU A 173 24.36 -19.89 -12.59
N ALA A 174 24.78 -19.82 -13.85
CA ALA A 174 25.46 -18.65 -14.42
C ALA A 174 24.58 -17.39 -14.47
N MET A 175 23.25 -17.54 -14.40
CA MET A 175 22.34 -16.40 -14.24
C MET A 175 22.45 -15.76 -12.85
N VAL A 176 22.89 -16.51 -11.84
CA VAL A 176 23.03 -16.06 -10.44
C VAL A 176 24.48 -15.69 -10.13
N ASP A 177 25.44 -16.43 -10.68
CA ASP A 177 26.87 -16.32 -10.37
C ASP A 177 27.67 -15.81 -11.57
N GLU A 178 28.17 -14.56 -11.46
CA GLU A 178 29.00 -13.92 -12.48
C GLU A 178 30.36 -14.59 -12.71
N THR A 179 30.76 -15.52 -11.82
CA THR A 179 32.02 -16.27 -11.96
C THR A 179 31.90 -17.48 -12.89
N ILE A 180 30.69 -17.90 -13.23
CA ILE A 180 30.44 -19.02 -14.13
C ILE A 180 30.37 -18.50 -15.58
N ASP A 181 31.44 -18.74 -16.33
CA ASP A 181 31.52 -18.37 -17.75
C ASP A 181 30.72 -19.34 -18.63
N ILE A 182 29.85 -18.79 -19.48
CA ILE A 182 29.17 -19.51 -20.55
C ILE A 182 29.75 -19.03 -21.89
N PRO A 183 30.57 -19.87 -22.56
CA PRO A 183 31.30 -19.46 -23.75
C PRO A 183 30.42 -18.86 -24.84
N GLY A 184 30.76 -17.63 -25.26
CA GLY A 184 30.13 -16.96 -26.41
C GLY A 184 28.78 -16.28 -26.13
N VAL A 185 28.42 -16.09 -24.87
CA VAL A 185 27.17 -15.40 -24.47
C VAL A 185 27.41 -14.26 -23.48
N SER A 186 28.07 -14.52 -22.34
CA SER A 186 28.38 -13.47 -21.35
C SER A 186 29.90 -13.32 -21.18
N PRO A 187 30.46 -12.10 -21.12
CA PRO A 187 31.85 -11.89 -20.71
C PRO A 187 32.11 -12.41 -19.29
N GLU A 188 33.31 -12.96 -19.06
CA GLU A 188 33.77 -13.36 -17.72
C GLU A 188 33.60 -12.21 -16.70
N GLY A 189 32.94 -12.48 -15.57
CA GLY A 189 32.66 -11.49 -14.54
C GLY A 189 31.40 -10.64 -14.77
N THR A 190 30.48 -11.07 -15.64
CA THR A 190 29.16 -10.44 -15.80
C THR A 190 28.04 -11.46 -15.70
N LEU A 191 26.93 -11.06 -15.06
CA LEU A 191 25.75 -11.91 -14.92
C LEU A 191 25.17 -12.31 -16.26
N LEU A 192 24.86 -13.60 -16.41
CA LEU A 192 24.24 -14.09 -17.62
C LEU A 192 22.82 -13.52 -17.76
N THR A 193 22.64 -12.74 -18.82
CA THR A 193 21.34 -12.37 -19.38
C THR A 193 21.32 -12.80 -20.82
N VAL A 194 20.25 -13.45 -21.25
CA VAL A 194 20.11 -13.99 -22.59
C VAL A 194 19.00 -13.28 -23.35
N SER A 195 19.29 -12.96 -24.60
CA SER A 195 18.27 -12.62 -25.60
C SER A 195 17.52 -13.87 -26.07
N THR A 196 16.40 -13.68 -26.77
CA THR A 196 15.63 -14.75 -27.42
C THR A 196 16.51 -15.71 -28.23
N ASP A 197 17.43 -15.20 -29.06
CA ASP A 197 18.27 -16.04 -29.93
C ASP A 197 19.36 -16.80 -29.16
N GLU A 198 19.90 -16.20 -28.09
CA GLU A 198 20.86 -16.86 -27.20
C GLU A 198 20.18 -17.96 -26.40
N ALA A 199 18.98 -17.71 -25.87
CA ALA A 199 18.20 -18.68 -25.13
C ALA A 199 17.86 -19.91 -25.99
N LEU A 200 17.51 -19.72 -27.27
CA LEU A 200 17.32 -20.83 -28.21
C LEU A 200 18.61 -21.61 -28.46
N ARG A 201 19.72 -20.92 -28.71
CA ARG A 201 21.02 -21.54 -29.02
C ARG A 201 21.56 -22.35 -27.84
N LEU A 202 21.31 -21.88 -26.62
CA LEU A 202 21.71 -22.51 -25.37
C LEU A 202 20.73 -23.60 -24.90
N GLY A 203 19.62 -23.83 -25.61
CA GLY A 203 18.61 -24.81 -25.22
C GLY A 203 17.83 -24.44 -23.96
N ILE A 204 17.76 -23.14 -23.64
CA ILE A 204 16.97 -22.62 -22.52
C ILE A 204 15.51 -22.45 -22.95
N ALA A 205 15.30 -21.80 -24.09
CA ALA A 205 13.99 -21.62 -24.71
C ALA A 205 13.72 -22.75 -25.73
N ASP A 206 12.50 -23.25 -25.75
CA ASP A 206 12.02 -24.28 -26.66
C ASP A 206 11.59 -23.70 -28.02
N ALA A 207 11.11 -22.45 -28.04
CA ALA A 207 10.70 -21.76 -29.26
C ALA A 207 10.77 -20.22 -29.14
N ALA A 208 10.84 -19.56 -30.29
CA ALA A 208 10.60 -18.11 -30.40
C ALA A 208 9.33 -17.86 -31.20
N LEU A 209 8.30 -17.32 -30.54
CA LEU A 209 6.98 -17.07 -31.12
C LEU A 209 6.54 -15.64 -30.78
N PRO A 210 5.82 -14.94 -31.68
CA PRO A 210 5.57 -13.51 -31.55
C PRO A 210 4.55 -13.12 -30.47
N SER A 211 3.77 -14.08 -29.93
CA SER A 211 2.74 -13.82 -28.93
C SER A 211 2.27 -15.09 -28.23
N ALA A 212 1.57 -14.95 -27.11
CA ALA A 212 0.87 -16.04 -26.44
C ALA A 212 -0.15 -16.74 -27.38
N ASP A 213 -0.86 -16.00 -28.23
CA ASP A 213 -1.78 -16.58 -29.22
C ASP A 213 -1.05 -17.48 -30.22
N ALA A 214 0.17 -17.09 -30.62
CA ALA A 214 1.00 -17.94 -31.48
C ALA A 214 1.47 -19.21 -30.76
N VAL A 215 1.65 -19.17 -29.43
CA VAL A 215 1.94 -20.35 -28.61
C VAL A 215 0.75 -21.30 -28.59
N VAL A 216 -0.46 -20.80 -28.35
CA VAL A 216 -1.69 -21.60 -28.40
C VAL A 216 -1.84 -22.31 -29.74
N ALA A 217 -1.60 -21.57 -30.84
CA ALA A 217 -1.65 -22.14 -32.18
C ALA A 217 -0.54 -23.19 -32.42
N ALA A 218 0.69 -22.94 -31.95
CA ALA A 218 1.82 -23.86 -32.10
C ALA A 218 1.65 -25.15 -31.28
N LEU A 219 0.96 -25.07 -30.15
CA LEU A 219 0.56 -26.21 -29.32
C LEU A 219 -0.57 -27.03 -29.98
N GLY A 220 -1.29 -26.47 -30.95
CA GLY A 220 -2.49 -27.10 -31.52
C GLY A 220 -3.73 -26.96 -30.63
N ALA A 221 -3.72 -26.03 -29.68
CA ALA A 221 -4.80 -25.79 -28.72
C ALA A 221 -5.75 -24.66 -29.15
N ALA A 222 -5.75 -24.29 -30.43
CA ALA A 222 -6.57 -23.17 -30.95
C ALA A 222 -8.08 -23.42 -30.87
N GLU A 223 -8.50 -24.69 -30.89
CA GLU A 223 -9.90 -25.09 -30.77
C GLU A 223 -10.34 -25.28 -29.31
N ASN A 224 -9.39 -25.31 -28.37
CA ASN A 224 -9.70 -25.41 -26.94
C ASN A 224 -10.30 -24.08 -26.45
N PRO A 225 -11.25 -24.12 -25.48
CA PRO A 225 -11.76 -22.91 -24.85
C PRO A 225 -10.60 -22.10 -24.25
N GLN A 226 -10.53 -20.82 -24.57
CA GLN A 226 -9.50 -19.94 -24.01
C GLN A 226 -10.05 -19.27 -22.75
N GLU A 227 -9.35 -19.42 -21.64
CA GLU A 227 -9.72 -18.84 -20.34
C GLU A 227 -8.63 -17.88 -19.89
N ASP A 228 -8.88 -16.59 -20.09
CA ASP A 228 -8.05 -15.54 -19.53
C ASP A 228 -8.33 -15.46 -18.02
N HIS A 229 -7.40 -15.96 -17.20
CA HIS A 229 -7.53 -15.99 -15.75
C HIS A 229 -7.34 -14.57 -15.21
N ALA A 230 -8.41 -13.78 -15.20
CA ALA A 230 -8.33 -12.42 -14.72
C ALA A 230 -8.26 -12.39 -13.19
N ALA A 231 -7.46 -11.46 -12.64
CA ALA A 231 -7.59 -11.09 -11.23
C ALA A 231 -9.05 -10.70 -10.95
N THR A 232 -9.65 -11.32 -9.94
CA THR A 232 -11.05 -11.09 -9.58
C THR A 232 -11.26 -9.61 -9.22
N ARG A 233 -12.48 -9.09 -9.36
CA ARG A 233 -12.79 -7.71 -8.91
C ARG A 233 -12.44 -7.49 -7.44
N ALA A 234 -12.56 -8.53 -6.62
CA ALA A 234 -12.16 -8.50 -5.23
C ALA A 234 -10.65 -8.29 -5.10
N GLU A 235 -9.82 -9.03 -5.84
CA GLU A 235 -8.36 -8.85 -5.83
C GLU A 235 -7.90 -7.52 -6.39
N GLN A 236 -8.54 -7.01 -7.44
CA GLN A 236 -8.24 -5.67 -7.95
C GLN A 236 -8.50 -4.60 -6.87
N VAL A 237 -9.60 -4.74 -6.13
CA VAL A 237 -9.92 -3.87 -4.99
C VAL A 237 -8.92 -4.07 -3.84
N LEU A 238 -8.54 -5.31 -3.52
CA LEU A 238 -7.54 -5.61 -2.49
C LEU A 238 -6.17 -5.03 -2.85
N ARG A 239 -5.69 -5.22 -4.08
CA ARG A 239 -4.43 -4.64 -4.58
C ARG A 239 -4.46 -3.12 -4.57
N PHE A 240 -5.60 -2.51 -4.94
CA PHE A 240 -5.78 -1.07 -4.83
C PHE A 240 -5.71 -0.59 -3.37
N LEU A 241 -6.41 -1.27 -2.44
CA LEU A 241 -6.40 -1.00 -1.00
C LEU A 241 -5.02 -1.25 -0.35
N GLY A 242 -4.26 -2.22 -0.86
CA GLY A 242 -2.89 -2.53 -0.44
C GLY A 242 -1.83 -1.63 -1.09
N SER A 243 -2.22 -0.71 -1.99
CA SER A 243 -1.24 0.18 -2.62
C SER A 243 -0.62 1.13 -1.56
N PRO A 244 0.69 1.43 -1.62
CA PRO A 244 1.37 2.25 -0.60
C PRO A 244 0.74 3.63 -0.39
N VAL A 245 0.21 4.22 -1.47
CA VAL A 245 -0.45 5.53 -1.43
C VAL A 245 -1.77 5.44 -0.66
N LEU A 246 -2.62 4.46 -0.97
CA LEU A 246 -3.89 4.31 -0.28
C LEU A 246 -3.70 3.84 1.16
N ALA A 247 -2.77 2.92 1.42
CA ALA A 247 -2.37 2.53 2.76
C ALA A 247 -1.96 3.74 3.62
N SER A 248 -1.18 4.68 3.06
CA SER A 248 -0.79 5.92 3.74
C SER A 248 -2.00 6.83 4.06
N LEU A 249 -2.96 6.93 3.14
CA LEU A 249 -4.20 7.70 3.36
C LEU A 249 -5.10 7.05 4.41
N LEU A 250 -5.20 5.71 4.41
CA LEU A 250 -5.97 4.95 5.39
C LEU A 250 -5.34 5.04 6.78
N LEU A 251 -4.01 4.99 6.87
CA LEU A 251 -3.28 5.22 8.12
C LEU A 251 -3.49 6.65 8.63
N MET A 252 -3.48 7.65 7.74
CA MET A 252 -3.80 9.03 8.10
C MET A 252 -5.25 9.18 8.59
N MET A 253 -6.20 8.51 7.94
CA MET A 253 -7.61 8.51 8.34
C MET A 253 -7.81 7.84 9.70
N MET A 254 -7.17 6.69 9.91
CA MET A 254 -7.17 5.94 11.16
C MET A 254 -6.57 6.75 12.32
N MET A 255 -5.35 7.27 12.14
CA MET A 255 -4.63 8.01 13.18
C MET A 255 -5.23 9.40 13.44
N GLY A 256 -5.66 10.08 12.36
CA GLY A 256 -6.34 11.37 12.45
C GLY A 256 -7.69 11.24 13.16
N GLY A 257 -8.47 10.21 12.84
CA GLY A 257 -9.72 9.91 13.55
C GLY A 257 -9.50 9.66 15.03
N LEU A 258 -8.48 8.86 15.39
CA LEU A 258 -8.13 8.61 16.79
C LEU A 258 -7.72 9.90 17.51
N TYR A 259 -6.89 10.73 16.87
CA TYR A 259 -6.46 12.02 17.40
C TYR A 259 -7.63 12.99 17.63
N PHE A 260 -8.54 13.12 16.66
CA PHE A 260 -9.68 14.02 16.77
C PHE A 260 -10.73 13.55 17.78
N GLU A 261 -10.95 12.24 17.91
CA GLU A 261 -11.82 11.67 18.94
C GLU A 261 -11.28 11.95 20.34
N ILE A 262 -9.95 11.94 20.53
CA ILE A 262 -9.32 12.28 21.82
C ILE A 262 -9.44 13.78 22.14
N GLN A 263 -9.38 14.67 21.14
CA GLN A 263 -9.43 16.13 21.36
C GLN A 263 -10.82 16.72 21.47
N THR A 264 -11.81 16.12 20.82
CA THR A 264 -13.15 16.71 20.70
C THR A 264 -14.07 16.12 21.77
N PRO A 265 -14.67 16.94 22.64
CA PRO A 265 -15.73 16.48 23.52
C PRO A 265 -16.99 16.18 22.68
N GLY A 266 -17.19 14.91 22.32
CA GLY A 266 -18.32 14.46 21.50
C GLY A 266 -18.07 13.07 20.94
N VAL A 267 -19.09 12.21 20.94
CA VAL A 267 -18.91 10.78 20.69
C VAL A 267 -19.08 10.45 19.21
N GLY A 268 -18.06 9.80 18.64
CA GLY A 268 -18.27 8.67 17.74
C GLY A 268 -18.04 8.91 16.25
N PHE A 269 -18.08 10.13 15.73
CA PHE A 269 -17.80 10.34 14.30
C PHE A 269 -16.32 10.16 13.96
N ALA A 270 -15.42 10.80 14.72
CA ALA A 270 -13.98 10.67 14.49
C ALA A 270 -13.49 9.26 14.83
N GLY A 271 -14.05 8.65 15.88
CA GLY A 271 -13.85 7.24 16.22
C GLY A 271 -14.35 6.27 15.15
N ALA A 272 -15.50 6.53 14.53
CA ALA A 272 -16.00 5.72 13.40
C ALA A 272 -15.09 5.83 12.18
N VAL A 273 -14.62 7.04 11.85
CA VAL A 273 -13.62 7.26 10.80
C VAL A 273 -12.32 6.50 11.12
N ALA A 274 -11.89 6.51 12.39
CA ALA A 274 -10.71 5.77 12.83
C ALA A 274 -10.89 4.26 12.64
N LEU A 275 -12.03 3.72 13.05
CA LEU A 275 -12.37 2.30 12.95
C LEU A 275 -12.48 1.83 11.51
N VAL A 276 -13.15 2.61 10.65
CA VAL A 276 -13.24 2.32 9.21
C VAL A 276 -11.85 2.36 8.57
N GLY A 277 -11.00 3.32 8.98
CA GLY A 277 -9.63 3.40 8.51
C GLY A 277 -8.79 2.20 8.92
N ALA A 278 -8.90 1.79 10.18
CA ALA A 278 -8.24 0.59 10.69
C ALA A 278 -8.72 -0.67 9.95
N ALA A 279 -10.02 -0.83 9.74
CA ALA A 279 -10.57 -1.99 9.05
C ALA A 279 -10.12 -2.06 7.58
N LEU A 280 -10.19 -0.93 6.86
CA LEU A 280 -9.76 -0.84 5.46
C LEU A 280 -8.24 -0.93 5.31
N PHE A 281 -7.47 -0.59 6.34
CA PHE A 281 -6.02 -0.81 6.37
C PHE A 281 -5.72 -2.29 6.65
N PHE A 282 -6.08 -2.80 7.82
CA PHE A 282 -5.65 -4.13 8.26
C PHE A 282 -6.29 -5.26 7.46
N ALA A 283 -7.56 -5.19 7.06
CA ALA A 283 -8.22 -6.33 6.43
C ALA A 283 -7.64 -6.69 5.05
N PRO A 284 -7.45 -5.76 4.10
CA PRO A 284 -6.80 -6.08 2.83
C PRO A 284 -5.36 -6.53 3.01
N HIS A 285 -4.59 -5.90 3.90
CA HIS A 285 -3.20 -6.26 4.13
C HIS A 285 -3.07 -7.65 4.78
N TYR A 286 -4.00 -8.02 5.66
CA TYR A 286 -4.09 -9.37 6.22
C TYR A 286 -4.45 -10.41 5.14
N LEU A 287 -5.45 -10.11 4.30
CA LEU A 287 -5.86 -11.00 3.21
C LEU A 287 -4.78 -11.18 2.13
N LEU A 288 -3.93 -10.17 1.95
CA LEU A 288 -2.77 -10.21 1.04
C LEU A 288 -1.52 -10.84 1.68
N GLY A 289 -1.58 -11.26 2.94
CA GLY A 289 -0.42 -11.82 3.65
C GLY A 289 0.70 -10.80 3.90
N LEU A 290 0.35 -9.50 3.96
CA LEU A 290 1.27 -8.41 4.28
C LEU A 290 1.26 -8.05 5.77
N VAL A 291 0.22 -8.49 6.48
CA VAL A 291 0.01 -8.24 7.91
C VAL A 291 -0.38 -9.55 8.57
N GLU A 292 0.14 -9.79 9.76
CA GLU A 292 -0.18 -10.97 10.57
C GLU A 292 -1.25 -10.69 11.64
N SER A 293 -1.93 -11.75 12.07
CA SER A 293 -3.02 -11.63 13.07
C SER A 293 -2.54 -11.05 14.42
N TRP A 294 -1.27 -11.27 14.78
CA TRP A 294 -0.70 -10.79 16.03
C TRP A 294 -0.42 -9.28 16.01
N GLU A 295 -0.14 -8.69 14.85
CA GLU A 295 0.03 -7.24 14.68
C GLU A 295 -1.30 -6.51 14.88
N ILE A 296 -2.38 -7.07 14.32
CA ILE A 296 -3.75 -6.57 14.51
C ILE A 296 -4.13 -6.63 15.99
N ALA A 297 -3.82 -7.75 16.66
CA ALA A 297 -4.07 -7.90 18.09
C ALA A 297 -3.26 -6.88 18.92
N LEU A 298 -1.99 -6.65 18.58
CA LEU A 298 -1.13 -5.67 19.23
C LEU A 298 -1.69 -4.25 19.09
N PHE A 299 -2.14 -3.87 17.89
CA PHE A 299 -2.81 -2.60 17.63
C PHE A 299 -4.09 -2.45 18.47
N ALA A 300 -4.94 -3.49 18.47
CA ALA A 300 -6.20 -3.47 19.22
C ALA A 300 -5.98 -3.34 20.73
N VAL A 301 -4.99 -4.05 21.29
CA VAL A 301 -4.58 -3.90 22.70
C VAL A 301 -4.08 -2.49 22.96
N GLY A 302 -3.23 -1.94 22.07
CA GLY A 302 -2.73 -0.57 22.18
C GLY A 302 -3.85 0.47 22.23
N VAL A 303 -4.82 0.38 21.32
CA VAL A 303 -6.03 1.23 21.33
C VAL A 303 -6.81 1.02 22.63
N GLY A 304 -6.99 -0.21 23.09
CA GLY A 304 -7.65 -0.51 24.36
C GLY A 304 -6.99 0.18 25.56
N LEU A 305 -5.66 0.18 25.64
CA LEU A 305 -4.92 0.87 26.69
C LEU A 305 -5.10 2.39 26.64
N LEU A 306 -5.14 2.98 25.43
CA LEU A 306 -5.44 4.40 25.27
C LEU A 306 -6.85 4.74 25.77
N LEU A 307 -7.85 3.89 25.47
CA LEU A 307 -9.21 4.08 25.98
C LEU A 307 -9.28 3.96 27.51
N VAL A 308 -8.52 3.04 28.12
CA VAL A 308 -8.44 2.91 29.58
C VAL A 308 -7.86 4.18 30.21
N GLU A 309 -6.80 4.76 29.65
CA GLU A 309 -6.25 6.04 30.13
C GLU A 309 -7.30 7.17 30.05
N VAL A 310 -8.01 7.27 28.92
CA VAL A 310 -9.01 8.33 28.70
C VAL A 310 -10.21 8.20 29.64
N PHE A 311 -10.74 6.99 29.85
CA PHE A 311 -12.01 6.78 30.57
C PHE A 311 -11.86 6.36 32.03
N VAL A 312 -10.79 5.65 32.39
CA VAL A 312 -10.62 5.03 33.71
C VAL A 312 -9.60 5.77 34.56
N THR A 313 -8.46 6.14 33.98
CA THR A 313 -7.36 6.82 34.69
C THR A 313 -6.98 8.13 34.01
N PRO A 314 -7.81 9.19 34.07
CA PRO A 314 -7.54 10.44 33.40
C PRO A 314 -6.17 11.02 33.80
N GLY A 315 -5.25 11.09 32.85
CA GLY A 315 -3.86 11.47 33.04
C GLY A 315 -3.02 11.16 31.79
N PHE A 316 -1.68 11.26 31.91
CA PHE A 316 -0.76 10.67 30.94
C PHE A 316 0.17 9.71 31.69
N GLY A 317 -0.39 8.55 32.03
CA GLY A 317 0.24 7.49 32.80
C GLY A 317 0.77 6.34 31.95
N VAL A 318 0.94 5.20 32.60
CA VAL A 318 1.52 3.99 32.01
C VAL A 318 0.62 3.42 30.89
N PHE A 319 -0.71 3.56 31.00
CA PHE A 319 -1.63 3.06 29.98
C PHE A 319 -1.59 3.93 28.72
N GLY A 320 -1.53 5.25 28.87
CA GLY A 320 -1.35 6.18 27.74
C GLY A 320 -0.05 5.92 26.96
N ILE A 321 1.08 5.85 27.66
CA ILE A 321 2.40 5.60 27.03
C ILE A 321 2.44 4.19 26.43
N GLY A 322 2.03 3.17 27.19
CA GLY A 322 2.01 1.78 26.73
C GLY A 322 1.11 1.59 25.52
N GLY A 323 -0.09 2.20 25.53
CA GLY A 323 -1.01 2.17 24.41
C GLY A 323 -0.43 2.80 23.16
N LEU A 324 0.21 3.97 23.29
CA LEU A 324 0.86 4.65 22.16
C LEU A 324 2.01 3.81 21.58
N VAL A 325 2.85 3.22 22.44
CA VAL A 325 3.96 2.35 22.01
C VAL A 325 3.43 1.12 21.27
N LEU A 326 2.36 0.50 21.76
CA LEU A 326 1.75 -0.66 21.11
C LEU A 326 1.11 -0.30 19.77
N VAL A 327 0.40 0.82 19.68
CA VAL A 327 -0.19 1.30 18.41
C VAL A 327 0.90 1.59 17.38
N LEU A 328 1.91 2.40 17.74
CA LEU A 328 2.99 2.76 16.82
C LEU A 328 3.86 1.55 16.47
N GLY A 329 4.11 0.65 17.43
CA GLY A 329 4.85 -0.59 17.22
C GLY A 329 4.11 -1.55 16.29
N ALA A 330 2.81 -1.75 16.49
CA ALA A 330 1.99 -2.58 15.60
C ALA A 330 1.97 -2.05 14.16
N LEU A 331 1.88 -0.72 13.99
CA LEU A 331 1.92 -0.11 12.66
C LEU A 331 3.29 -0.17 12.01
N LEU A 332 4.36 -0.06 12.80
CA LEU A 332 5.71 -0.23 12.30
C LEU A 332 5.91 -1.66 11.79
N VAL A 333 5.50 -2.66 12.58
CA VAL A 333 5.66 -4.06 12.18
C VAL A 333 4.74 -4.42 11.01
N ALA A 334 3.51 -3.92 10.97
CA ALA A 334 2.60 -4.10 9.83
C ALA A 334 3.12 -3.49 8.50
N LEU A 335 4.17 -2.66 8.54
CA LEU A 335 4.86 -2.12 7.37
C LEU A 335 6.13 -2.91 7.00
N ILE A 336 6.56 -3.84 7.86
CA ILE A 336 7.71 -4.70 7.63
C ILE A 336 7.18 -5.99 6.99
N PRO A 337 7.74 -6.46 5.87
CA PRO A 337 7.38 -7.77 5.34
C PRO A 337 7.89 -8.87 6.28
N ASN A 338 7.05 -9.43 7.14
CA ASN A 338 7.40 -10.53 8.05
C ASN A 338 6.46 -11.74 7.90
N VAL A 339 6.99 -12.93 8.19
CA VAL A 339 6.21 -14.16 8.32
C VAL A 339 6.33 -14.62 9.77
N GLY A 340 5.25 -14.48 10.54
CA GLY A 340 5.29 -14.69 11.98
C GLY A 340 6.24 -13.70 12.68
N PHE A 341 7.29 -14.22 13.32
CA PHE A 341 8.33 -13.43 14.01
C PHE A 341 9.69 -13.44 13.30
N ASP A 342 9.72 -13.91 12.04
CA ASP A 342 10.93 -13.82 11.22
C ASP A 342 10.92 -12.47 10.51
N PHE A 343 11.93 -11.64 10.82
CA PHE A 343 12.02 -10.27 10.35
C PHE A 343 13.11 -10.14 9.28
N PRO A 344 12.87 -9.33 8.24
CA PRO A 344 13.82 -9.12 7.16
C PRO A 344 15.02 -8.29 7.62
N SER A 345 15.99 -8.13 6.72
CA SER A 345 17.21 -7.36 6.97
C SER A 345 16.96 -5.93 7.46
N ASP A 346 17.94 -5.36 8.18
CA ASP A 346 17.90 -4.02 8.77
C ASP A 346 17.47 -2.90 7.80
N GLY A 347 17.72 -3.06 6.50
CA GLY A 347 17.33 -2.09 5.48
C GLY A 347 15.81 -1.96 5.29
N GLU A 348 15.06 -3.05 5.43
CA GLU A 348 13.60 -3.04 5.30
C GLU A 348 12.94 -2.46 6.54
N ILE A 349 13.48 -2.79 7.71
CA ILE A 349 13.11 -2.17 8.99
C ILE A 349 13.34 -0.64 8.91
N ALA A 350 14.47 -0.20 8.34
CA ALA A 350 14.75 1.20 8.13
C ALA A 350 13.73 1.88 7.19
N ARG A 351 13.31 1.22 6.11
CA ARG A 351 12.27 1.75 5.19
C ARG A 351 10.88 1.80 5.82
N ALA A 352 10.48 0.77 6.55
CA ALA A 352 9.24 0.80 7.32
C ALA A 352 9.27 1.94 8.33
N THR A 353 10.40 2.14 9.00
CA THR A 353 10.62 3.24 9.95
C THR A 353 10.54 4.61 9.27
N THR A 354 11.20 4.80 8.12
CA THR A 354 11.15 6.08 7.39
C THR A 354 9.76 6.35 6.82
N THR A 355 9.06 5.31 6.36
CA THR A 355 7.69 5.39 5.84
C THR A 355 6.71 5.80 6.94
N LEU A 356 6.78 5.14 8.10
CA LEU A 356 5.98 5.51 9.27
C LEU A 356 6.31 6.93 9.75
N ALA A 357 7.59 7.30 9.83
CA ALA A 357 8.00 8.65 10.21
C ALA A 357 7.47 9.70 9.22
N ALA A 358 7.57 9.46 7.91
CA ALA A 358 7.03 10.35 6.89
C ALA A 358 5.50 10.46 6.98
N ALA A 359 4.79 9.35 7.21
CA ALA A 359 3.34 9.34 7.40
C ALA A 359 2.93 10.14 8.65
N LEU A 360 3.65 10.01 9.77
CA LEU A 360 3.42 10.81 10.97
C LEU A 360 3.70 12.31 10.74
N VAL A 361 4.77 12.66 10.01
CA VAL A 361 5.04 14.05 9.63
C VAL A 361 3.92 14.60 8.75
N LEU A 362 3.50 13.85 7.73
CA LEU A 362 2.38 14.23 6.85
C LEU A 362 1.08 14.37 7.62
N LEU A 363 0.81 13.48 8.59
CA LEU A 363 -0.35 13.58 9.48
C LEU A 363 -0.30 14.88 10.30
N VAL A 364 0.85 15.23 10.88
CA VAL A 364 1.01 16.49 11.62
C VAL A 364 0.79 17.69 10.71
N LEU A 365 1.42 17.71 9.52
CA LEU A 365 1.24 18.77 8.54
C LEU A 365 -0.21 18.90 8.07
N PHE A 366 -0.86 17.77 7.81
CA PHE A 366 -2.26 17.70 7.43
C PHE A 366 -3.14 18.27 8.55
N THR A 367 -2.94 17.84 9.80
CA THR A 367 -3.68 18.32 10.97
C THR A 367 -3.48 19.82 11.21
N VAL A 368 -2.26 20.33 11.05
CA VAL A 368 -1.95 21.77 11.16
C VAL A 368 -2.58 22.57 10.00
N SER A 369 -2.59 22.01 8.79
CA SER A 369 -3.26 22.62 7.64
C SER A 369 -4.77 22.66 7.85
N LEU A 370 -5.35 21.55 8.31
CA LEU A 370 -6.76 21.38 8.59
C LEU A 370 -7.21 22.37 9.66
N SER A 371 -6.48 22.52 10.78
CA SER A 371 -6.82 23.49 11.82
C SER A 371 -6.74 24.95 11.36
N LYS A 372 -5.98 25.27 10.32
CA LYS A 372 -5.93 26.62 9.71
C LYS A 372 -7.01 26.87 8.65
N VAL A 373 -7.50 25.81 8.00
CA VAL A 373 -8.46 25.89 6.89
C VAL A 373 -9.90 25.66 7.37
N LEU A 374 -10.12 24.69 8.27
CA LEU A 374 -11.46 24.32 8.77
C LEU A 374 -12.25 25.46 9.40
N PRO A 375 -11.67 26.29 10.30
CA PRO A 375 -12.40 27.40 10.92
C PRO A 375 -12.92 28.43 9.92
N ARG A 376 -12.35 28.47 8.71
CA ARG A 376 -12.72 29.40 7.63
C ARG A 376 -13.75 28.83 6.65
N SER A 377 -14.17 27.58 6.82
CA SER A 377 -15.09 26.91 5.89
C SER A 377 -16.55 27.04 6.35
N GLU A 378 -17.30 27.93 5.67
CA GLU A 378 -18.73 28.22 5.92
C GLU A 378 -19.63 26.97 5.93
N ARG A 379 -19.29 25.93 5.16
CA ARG A 379 -20.09 24.70 5.05
C ARG A 379 -19.93 23.75 6.24
N LEU A 380 -18.75 23.72 6.88
CA LEU A 380 -18.47 22.83 8.00
C LEU A 380 -18.84 23.47 9.35
N ASN A 381 -18.78 24.81 9.46
CA ASN A 381 -19.33 25.55 10.61
C ASN A 381 -20.85 25.36 10.77
N ARG A 382 -21.54 24.83 9.76
CA ARG A 382 -22.96 24.44 9.81
C ARG A 382 -23.19 23.03 10.37
N LEU A 383 -22.15 22.20 10.42
CA LEU A 383 -22.12 20.84 10.98
C LEU A 383 -21.52 20.82 12.39
N VAL A 384 -20.64 21.77 12.71
CA VAL A 384 -20.26 22.07 14.08
C VAL A 384 -21.44 22.77 14.72
N LEU A 385 -22.17 22.05 15.57
CA LEU A 385 -23.10 22.66 16.50
C LEU A 385 -22.25 23.49 17.47
N VAL A 386 -21.98 24.74 17.12
CA VAL A 386 -21.59 25.74 18.11
C VAL A 386 -22.68 25.63 19.16
N PRO A 387 -22.38 25.27 20.42
CA PRO A 387 -23.36 25.45 21.46
C PRO A 387 -23.65 26.94 21.39
N ASP A 388 -24.82 27.29 20.86
CA ASP A 388 -25.40 28.56 21.17
C ASP A 388 -25.47 28.51 22.69
N LEU A 389 -24.50 29.14 23.36
CA LEU A 389 -24.64 29.64 24.72
C LEU A 389 -25.69 30.76 24.64
N SER A 390 -26.85 30.42 24.08
CA SER A 390 -28.05 31.20 24.10
C SER A 390 -28.53 31.11 25.53
N ALA A 391 -28.81 32.28 26.09
CA ALA A 391 -29.39 32.49 27.41
C ALA A 391 -30.67 31.67 27.66
N ALA A 392 -31.18 30.93 26.68
CA ALA A 392 -32.28 29.98 26.78
C ALA A 392 -31.93 28.66 27.50
N SER A 393 -30.65 28.34 27.74
CA SER A 393 -30.20 27.11 28.41
C SER A 393 -29.87 27.26 29.91
N GLY A 394 -30.26 28.37 30.53
CA GLY A 394 -30.27 28.49 32.00
C GLY A 394 -28.95 28.82 32.68
N TYR A 395 -27.88 29.13 31.93
CA TYR A 395 -26.76 29.90 32.46
C TYR A 395 -27.09 31.39 32.40
N THR A 396 -27.90 31.86 33.35
CA THR A 396 -27.95 33.29 33.64
C THR A 396 -26.60 33.68 34.23
N SER A 397 -25.78 34.39 33.45
CA SER A 397 -24.96 35.45 34.02
C SER A 397 -25.87 36.20 34.99
N ALA A 398 -25.52 36.17 36.28
CA ALA A 398 -26.37 36.60 37.41
C ALA A 398 -27.24 37.80 37.04
N ASP A 399 -28.54 37.74 37.41
CA ASP A 399 -29.53 38.80 37.21
C ASP A 399 -28.87 40.18 37.27
N THR A 400 -28.73 40.82 36.11
CA THR A 400 -28.09 42.13 36.05
C THR A 400 -29.00 43.07 36.84
N ALA A 401 -28.56 43.49 38.02
CA ALA A 401 -29.32 44.38 38.90
C ALA A 401 -29.32 45.84 38.36
N GLU A 402 -29.67 46.01 37.09
CA GLU A 402 -29.84 47.31 36.45
C GLU A 402 -31.00 48.09 37.07
N ASP A 403 -32.01 47.38 37.60
CA ASP A 403 -33.14 47.94 38.36
C ASP A 403 -32.70 48.67 39.63
N LEU A 404 -31.53 48.35 40.18
CA LEU A 404 -30.99 48.98 41.38
C LEU A 404 -30.14 50.23 41.09
N VAL A 405 -29.78 50.52 39.83
CA VAL A 405 -28.94 51.68 39.49
C VAL A 405 -29.67 52.99 39.81
N GLY A 406 -29.01 53.88 40.55
CA GLY A 406 -29.58 55.14 41.05
C GLY A 406 -30.39 55.00 42.33
N GLN A 407 -30.54 53.79 42.88
CA GLN A 407 -31.17 53.60 44.18
C GLN A 407 -30.16 53.78 45.32
N THR A 408 -30.67 54.18 46.48
CA THR A 408 -29.91 54.29 47.72
C THR A 408 -30.23 53.15 48.67
N GLY A 409 -29.25 52.76 49.48
CA GLY A 409 -29.34 51.66 50.42
C GLY A 409 -28.39 51.83 51.59
N LEU A 410 -28.32 50.82 52.45
CA LEU A 410 -27.50 50.83 53.67
C LEU A 410 -26.40 49.77 53.57
N ALA A 411 -25.14 50.15 53.79
CA ALA A 411 -24.04 49.18 53.88
C ALA A 411 -24.21 48.31 55.14
N LEU A 412 -24.44 47.00 55.00
CA LEU A 412 -24.60 46.08 56.13
C LEU A 412 -23.23 45.68 56.72
N THR A 413 -22.20 45.66 55.87
CA THR A 413 -20.80 45.43 56.27
C THR A 413 -19.93 46.60 55.84
N GLY A 414 -18.74 46.74 56.42
CA GLY A 414 -17.76 47.69 55.89
C GLY A 414 -17.30 47.25 54.49
N LEU A 415 -17.37 48.15 53.51
CA LEU A 415 -17.01 47.89 52.11
C LEU A 415 -15.53 48.21 51.91
N ARG A 416 -14.68 47.16 51.79
CA ARG A 416 -13.21 47.31 51.68
C ARG A 416 -12.53 46.37 50.66
N PRO A 417 -12.73 46.56 49.34
CA PRO A 417 -13.74 47.40 48.70
C PRO A 417 -15.08 46.64 48.54
N SER A 418 -15.12 45.32 48.74
CA SER A 418 -16.34 44.54 48.68
C SER A 418 -17.01 44.40 50.06
N GLY A 419 -18.31 44.16 50.03
CA GLY A 419 -19.14 43.81 51.19
C GLY A 419 -20.60 43.68 50.75
N THR A 420 -21.52 43.71 51.70
CA THR A 420 -22.95 43.55 51.42
C THR A 420 -23.71 44.81 51.82
N ALA A 421 -24.64 45.25 50.99
CA ALA A 421 -25.57 46.35 51.27
C ALA A 421 -27.03 45.91 51.12
N GLU A 422 -27.92 46.59 51.81
CA GLU A 422 -29.36 46.44 51.65
C GLU A 422 -29.88 47.58 50.77
N ILE A 423 -30.36 47.24 49.57
CA ILE A 423 -30.86 48.18 48.55
C ILE A 423 -32.22 47.65 48.09
N ASP A 424 -33.26 48.49 48.11
CA ASP A 424 -34.65 48.09 47.81
C ASP A 424 -35.17 46.91 48.66
N GLY A 425 -34.72 46.82 49.92
CA GLY A 425 -35.05 45.70 50.82
C GLY A 425 -34.41 44.36 50.43
N ARG A 426 -33.49 44.35 49.46
CA ARG A 426 -32.72 43.17 49.04
C ARG A 426 -31.28 43.28 49.54
N ARG A 427 -30.72 42.16 50.03
CA ARG A 427 -29.28 42.06 50.34
C ARG A 427 -28.52 41.76 49.06
N VAL A 428 -27.56 42.63 48.74
CA VAL A 428 -26.79 42.57 47.49
C VAL A 428 -25.31 42.71 47.81
N ASP A 429 -24.49 41.90 47.14
CA ASP A 429 -23.04 42.04 47.21
C ASP A 429 -22.59 43.22 46.35
N VAL A 430 -21.93 44.17 47.00
CA VAL A 430 -21.56 45.45 46.41
C VAL A 430 -20.06 45.71 46.54
N VAL A 431 -19.55 46.52 45.62
CA VAL A 431 -18.17 47.00 45.63
C VAL A 431 -18.16 48.53 45.67
N SER A 432 -17.47 49.11 46.64
CA SER A 432 -17.35 50.56 46.79
C SER A 432 -16.49 51.18 45.68
N GLU A 433 -17.02 52.21 45.02
CA GLU A 433 -16.30 53.07 44.10
C GLU A 433 -15.60 54.18 44.89
N GLY A 434 -14.31 53.97 45.18
CA GLY A 434 -13.47 54.96 45.86
C GLY A 434 -13.10 54.55 47.31
N PRO A 435 -13.23 55.44 48.30
CA PRO A 435 -12.78 55.19 49.67
C PRO A 435 -13.62 54.11 50.37
N PHE A 436 -13.08 53.57 51.45
CA PHE A 436 -13.77 52.60 52.29
C PHE A 436 -15.08 53.19 52.84
N VAL A 437 -16.13 52.37 52.82
CA VAL A 437 -17.44 52.72 53.39
C VAL A 437 -17.63 51.91 54.66
N ASP A 438 -17.91 52.56 55.79
CA ASP A 438 -18.16 51.86 57.05
C ASP A 438 -19.56 51.22 57.09
N ALA A 439 -19.71 50.19 57.91
CA ALA A 439 -21.02 49.55 58.12
C ALA A 439 -22.02 50.54 58.71
N GLY A 440 -23.24 50.55 58.17
CA GLY A 440 -24.31 51.48 58.52
C GLY A 440 -24.31 52.79 57.73
N ALA A 441 -23.37 53.01 56.82
CA ALA A 441 -23.37 54.19 55.96
C ALA A 441 -24.34 54.03 54.77
N SER A 442 -24.94 55.14 54.34
CA SER A 442 -25.79 55.18 53.15
C SER A 442 -24.94 55.10 51.88
N VAL A 443 -25.37 54.27 50.93
CA VAL A 443 -24.69 54.06 49.64
C VAL A 443 -25.66 54.19 48.48
N GLU A 444 -25.20 54.71 47.34
CA GLU A 444 -25.95 54.79 46.09
C GLU A 444 -25.32 53.88 45.04
N VAL A 445 -26.16 53.16 44.30
CA VAL A 445 -25.70 52.30 43.20
C VAL A 445 -25.34 53.16 41.98
N VAL A 446 -24.06 53.21 41.66
CA VAL A 446 -23.54 53.99 40.53
C VAL A 446 -23.69 53.22 39.21
N ARG A 447 -23.49 51.90 39.25
CA ARG A 447 -23.61 51.03 38.07
C ARG A 447 -23.69 49.56 38.45
N SER A 448 -24.31 48.75 37.60
CA SER A 448 -24.28 47.29 37.67
C SER A 448 -23.45 46.73 36.50
N ARG A 449 -22.56 45.77 36.77
CA ARG A 449 -21.81 45.02 35.74
C ARG A 449 -21.94 43.53 36.01
N GLY A 450 -22.90 42.89 35.34
CA GLY A 450 -23.22 41.48 35.57
C GLY A 450 -23.60 41.25 37.03
N ALA A 451 -22.91 40.31 37.70
CA ALA A 451 -23.12 39.97 39.11
C ALA A 451 -22.62 41.01 40.12
N VAL A 452 -21.91 42.06 39.68
CA VAL A 452 -21.23 43.00 40.58
C VAL A 452 -21.92 44.37 40.54
N VAL A 453 -22.48 44.77 41.68
CA VAL A 453 -23.08 46.09 41.88
C VAL A 453 -22.06 47.05 42.47
N VAL A 454 -21.84 48.18 41.82
CA VAL A 454 -20.86 49.18 42.25
C VAL A 454 -21.57 50.34 42.93
N VAL A 455 -21.17 50.65 44.17
CA VAL A 455 -21.83 51.65 45.01
C VAL A 455 -20.88 52.75 45.45
N ARG A 456 -21.38 53.94 45.76
CA ARG A 456 -20.60 55.04 46.36
C ARG A 456 -21.28 55.53 47.63
N ALA A 457 -20.50 55.96 48.62
CA ALA A 457 -21.07 56.58 49.82
C ALA A 457 -21.86 57.85 49.47
N VAL A 458 -23.07 57.95 50.02
CA VAL A 458 -23.89 59.17 50.00
C VAL A 458 -23.53 59.94 51.26
N SER A 459 -22.88 61.08 51.08
CA SER A 459 -22.48 61.99 52.17
C SER A 459 -23.65 62.70 52.81
#